data_AF-M5JJJ0-F1
#
_entry.id   AF-M5JJJ0-F1
#
_cell.length_a   1.000
_cell.length_b   1.000
_cell.length_c   1.000
_cell.angle_alpha   90.00
_cell.angle_beta   90.00
_cell.angle_gamma   90.00
#
_symmetry.space_group_name_H-M   'P 1'
#
loop_
_entity.id
_entity.type
_entity.pdbx_description
1 polymer ?
#
loop_
_entity_poly.entity_id
_entity_poly.type
_entity_poly.pdbx_seq_one_letter_code
_entity_poly.pdbx_strand_id
1 'polypeptide(L)'
;VLAADQILVGKNSTRRNFNQRLRELKGMKGDFMVNDRVVCLKNNREMGLLNGGIWNVDKVLRQSRDTTTMYVSPLDSGMTKQPVEVITHHAWTRGQERDLHWKEARRFQPFDYAYALTCHKSQGSQWDNVMVFDEGGIFPEPERWLYTAITRAAEKVTVVQ
;
A
#
# COMPACT_ATOMS: atom_id res chain seq x y z
N VAL A 1 -1.50 -8.57 15.29
CA VAL A 1 -1.56 -7.89 13.97
C VAL A 1 -0.94 -6.49 14.02
N LEU A 2 -1.38 -5.58 14.90
CA LEU A 2 -0.87 -4.19 14.93
C LEU A 2 0.62 -4.02 15.28
N ALA A 3 1.24 -5.03 15.90
CA ALA A 3 2.66 -5.04 16.25
C ALA A 3 3.59 -5.45 15.09
N ALA A 4 3.04 -5.88 13.94
CA ALA A 4 3.85 -6.17 12.77
C ALA A 4 4.14 -4.88 12.00
N ASP A 5 5.37 -4.72 11.51
CA ASP A 5 5.77 -3.58 10.70
C ASP A 5 5.08 -3.61 9.34
N GLN A 6 4.94 -4.83 8.78
CA GLN A 6 4.26 -5.07 7.52
C GLN A 6 3.42 -6.36 7.55
N ILE A 7 2.26 -6.31 6.89
CA ILE A 7 1.42 -7.48 6.63
C ILE A 7 1.50 -7.86 5.16
N LEU A 8 1.70 -9.14 4.89
CA LEU A 8 1.74 -9.72 3.54
C LEU A 8 0.61 -10.73 3.33
N VAL A 9 -0.03 -10.62 2.18
CA VAL A 9 -1.14 -11.48 1.74
C VAL A 9 -0.95 -11.90 0.28
N GLY A 10 -1.72 -12.86 -0.20
CA GLY A 10 -1.66 -13.33 -1.58
C GLY A 10 -2.52 -12.51 -2.54
N LYS A 11 -3.79 -12.27 -2.18
CA LYS A 11 -4.80 -11.69 -3.07
C LYS A 11 -4.96 -10.18 -2.88
N ASN A 12 -5.29 -9.48 -3.98
CA ASN A 12 -5.66 -8.06 -3.93
C ASN A 12 -6.97 -7.80 -3.17
N SER A 13 -7.92 -8.72 -3.19
CA SER A 13 -9.16 -8.63 -2.39
C SER A 13 -8.84 -8.68 -0.88
N THR A 14 -8.02 -9.66 -0.47
CA THR A 14 -7.56 -9.81 0.91
C THR A 14 -6.77 -8.58 1.36
N ARG A 15 -5.85 -8.09 0.52
CA ARG A 15 -5.09 -6.86 0.80
C ARG A 15 -6.01 -5.67 1.11
N ARG A 16 -7.04 -5.44 0.28
CA ARG A 16 -8.01 -4.34 0.49
C ARG A 16 -8.77 -4.49 1.80
N ASN A 17 -9.28 -5.69 2.07
CA ASN A 17 -10.02 -5.97 3.31
C ASN A 17 -9.13 -5.71 4.55
N PHE A 18 -7.90 -6.24 4.54
CA PHE A 18 -6.93 -6.01 5.62
C PHE A 18 -6.61 -4.53 5.79
N ASN A 19 -6.35 -3.80 4.71
CA ASN A 19 -6.09 -2.37 4.78
C ASN A 19 -7.25 -1.60 5.43
N GLN A 20 -8.49 -1.87 5.00
CA GLN A 20 -9.67 -1.25 5.61
C GLN A 20 -9.78 -1.60 7.09
N ARG A 21 -9.64 -2.88 7.44
CA ARG A 21 -9.76 -3.34 8.83
C ARG A 21 -8.67 -2.77 9.73
N LEU A 22 -7.43 -2.65 9.24
CA LEU A 22 -6.31 -2.09 9.99
C LEU A 22 -6.50 -0.59 10.25
N ARG A 23 -7.06 0.12 9.27
CA ARG A 23 -7.42 1.54 9.44
C ARG A 23 -8.52 1.70 10.49
N GLU A 24 -9.56 0.88 10.44
CA GLU A 24 -10.61 0.86 11.48
C GLU A 24 -10.04 0.59 12.87
N LEU A 25 -9.16 -0.40 13.01
CA LEU A 25 -8.50 -0.72 14.29
C LEU A 25 -7.58 0.40 14.79
N LYS A 26 -7.04 1.22 13.88
CA LYS A 26 -6.27 2.43 14.19
C LYS A 26 -7.15 3.66 14.44
N GLY A 27 -8.48 3.50 14.44
CA GLY A 27 -9.43 4.59 14.62
C GLY A 27 -9.56 5.54 13.43
N MET A 28 -8.99 5.18 12.27
CA MET A 28 -9.06 5.95 11.04
C MET A 28 -10.39 5.66 10.34
N LYS A 29 -11.14 6.71 10.02
CA LYS A 29 -12.47 6.64 9.40
C LYS A 29 -12.50 7.49 8.13
N GLY A 30 -13.03 6.93 7.05
CA GLY A 30 -13.17 7.62 5.76
C GLY A 30 -12.12 7.22 4.73
N ASP A 31 -11.94 8.05 3.70
CA ASP A 31 -10.86 7.93 2.72
C ASP A 31 -9.52 8.36 3.35
N PHE A 32 -8.54 8.85 2.61
CA PHE A 32 -7.19 9.15 3.14
C PHE A 32 -7.20 10.16 4.30
N MET A 33 -6.36 9.90 5.30
CA MET A 33 -6.17 10.70 6.52
C MET A 33 -4.69 10.99 6.78
N VAL A 34 -4.41 12.02 7.56
CA VAL A 34 -3.06 12.29 8.07
C VAL A 34 -2.56 11.07 8.85
N ASN A 35 -1.29 10.72 8.66
CA ASN A 35 -0.61 9.51 9.15
C ASN A 35 -1.05 8.20 8.46
N ASP A 36 -1.81 8.25 7.37
CA ASP A 36 -2.00 7.05 6.54
C ASP A 36 -0.66 6.61 5.93
N ARG A 37 -0.38 5.30 5.97
CA ARG A 37 0.68 4.69 5.15
C ARG A 37 0.09 4.31 3.80
N VAL A 38 0.67 4.83 2.72
CA VAL A 38 0.19 4.64 1.35
C VAL A 38 1.30 4.12 0.45
N VAL A 39 0.94 3.41 -0.62
CA VAL A 39 1.85 2.88 -1.63
C VAL A 39 1.52 3.51 -2.97
N CYS A 40 2.56 3.97 -3.67
CA CYS A 40 2.42 4.47 -5.03
C CYS A 40 2.33 3.31 -6.01
N LEU A 41 1.34 3.31 -6.90
CA LEU A 41 1.09 2.20 -7.84
C LEU A 41 1.69 2.42 -9.22
N LYS A 42 2.25 3.61 -9.50
CA LYS A 42 2.78 3.96 -10.82
C LYS A 42 3.90 4.99 -10.72
N ASN A 43 4.91 4.80 -11.56
CA ASN A 43 6.01 5.77 -11.66
C ASN A 43 5.52 7.13 -12.15
N ASN A 44 6.00 8.19 -11.50
CA ASN A 44 5.94 9.56 -11.99
C ASN A 44 7.29 10.22 -11.73
N ARG A 45 8.12 10.31 -12.78
CA ARG A 45 9.51 10.78 -12.67
C ARG A 45 9.62 12.25 -12.30
N GLU A 46 8.72 13.08 -12.81
CA GLU A 46 8.69 14.52 -12.52
C GLU A 46 8.46 14.79 -11.04
N MET A 47 7.67 13.92 -10.39
CA MET A 47 7.31 14.02 -8.98
C MET A 47 8.16 13.10 -8.08
N GLY A 48 9.15 12.40 -8.61
CA GLY A 48 9.96 11.43 -7.86
C GLY A 48 9.20 10.20 -7.33
N LEU A 49 7.99 9.92 -7.85
CA LEU A 49 7.18 8.79 -7.39
C LEU A 49 7.63 7.50 -8.06
N LEU A 50 7.95 6.49 -7.25
CA LEU A 50 8.31 5.15 -7.71
C LEU A 50 7.20 4.15 -7.36
N ASN A 51 6.85 3.28 -8.31
CA ASN A 51 5.89 2.20 -8.12
C ASN A 51 6.40 1.21 -7.07
N GLY A 52 5.58 0.96 -6.05
CA GLY A 52 5.94 0.17 -4.88
C GLY A 52 6.54 1.00 -3.74
N GLY A 53 6.90 2.26 -3.98
CA GLY A 53 7.37 3.17 -2.92
C GLY A 53 6.27 3.39 -1.87
N ILE A 54 6.65 3.29 -0.60
CA ILE A 54 5.77 3.54 0.55
C ILE A 54 5.99 4.97 1.04
N TRP A 55 4.88 5.64 1.35
CA TRP A 55 4.82 7.03 1.74
C TRP A 55 3.91 7.21 2.95
N ASN A 56 4.16 8.26 3.73
CA ASN A 56 3.25 8.74 4.76
C ASN A 56 2.44 9.92 4.22
N VAL A 57 1.16 9.97 4.57
CA VAL A 57 0.32 11.15 4.33
C VAL A 57 0.57 12.17 5.44
N ASP A 58 1.26 13.26 5.10
CA ASP A 58 1.61 14.32 6.07
C ASP A 58 0.45 15.29 6.28
N LYS A 59 -0.31 15.56 5.20
CA LYS A 59 -1.42 16.53 5.22
C LYS A 59 -2.45 16.20 4.17
N VAL A 60 -3.73 16.30 4.53
CA VAL A 60 -4.86 16.25 3.59
C VAL A 60 -5.32 17.69 3.31
N LEU A 61 -5.26 18.12 2.05
CA LEU A 61 -5.61 19.49 1.64
C LEU A 61 -7.09 19.60 1.26
N ARG A 62 -7.59 18.65 0.47
CA ARG A 62 -8.97 18.61 0.01
C ARG A 62 -9.40 17.17 -0.19
N GLN A 63 -10.61 16.86 0.21
CA GLN A 63 -11.23 15.56 -0.03
C GLN A 63 -12.62 15.77 -0.62
N SER A 64 -12.95 14.98 -1.63
CA SER A 64 -14.27 14.90 -2.26
C SER A 64 -14.76 13.46 -2.20
N ARG A 65 -15.92 13.18 -2.81
CA ARG A 65 -16.46 11.81 -2.92
C ARG A 65 -15.45 10.83 -3.56
N ASP A 66 -14.71 11.32 -4.54
CA ASP A 66 -13.94 10.50 -5.47
C ASP A 66 -12.45 10.79 -5.46
N THR A 67 -12.02 11.91 -4.90
CA THR A 67 -10.60 12.31 -4.91
C THR A 67 -10.11 12.89 -3.60
N THR A 68 -8.82 12.71 -3.33
CA THR A 68 -8.09 13.38 -2.26
C THR A 68 -6.84 14.07 -2.80
N THR A 69 -6.66 15.33 -2.45
CA THR A 69 -5.42 16.09 -2.59
C THR A 69 -4.67 16.05 -1.25
N MET A 70 -3.40 15.64 -1.26
CA MET A 70 -2.61 15.45 -0.04
C MET A 70 -1.12 15.67 -0.28
N TYR A 71 -0.38 16.01 0.78
CA TYR A 71 1.08 15.92 0.81
C TYR A 71 1.51 14.55 1.31
N VAL A 72 2.47 13.95 0.61
CA VAL A 72 3.07 12.68 0.99
C VAL A 72 4.59 12.80 1.07
N SER A 73 5.18 12.18 2.10
CA SER A 73 6.63 12.04 2.24
C SER A 73 7.03 10.57 2.16
N PRO A 74 8.17 10.23 1.53
CA PRO A 74 8.56 8.84 1.43
C PRO A 74 8.93 8.29 2.81
N LEU A 75 8.58 7.03 3.04
CA LEU A 75 8.96 6.33 4.26
C LEU A 75 10.40 5.80 4.17
N ASP A 76 10.90 5.55 2.95
CA ASP A 76 12.25 5.05 2.72
C ASP A 76 13.27 6.19 2.56
N SER A 77 14.38 6.07 3.28
CA SER A 77 15.54 6.95 3.27
C SER A 77 16.20 7.14 1.89
N GLY A 78 16.00 6.21 0.96
CA GLY A 78 16.54 6.26 -0.41
C GLY A 78 15.77 7.15 -1.40
N MET A 79 14.64 7.75 -0.98
CA MET A 79 13.79 8.58 -1.84
C MET A 79 13.96 10.08 -1.56
N THR A 80 13.40 10.93 -2.41
CA THR A 80 13.47 12.39 -2.26
C THR A 80 12.91 12.82 -0.89
N LYS A 81 13.73 13.42 -0.02
CA LYS A 81 13.31 13.83 1.33
C LYS A 81 12.23 14.92 1.38
N GLN A 82 11.81 15.47 0.24
CA GLN A 82 10.82 16.54 0.21
C GLN A 82 9.39 15.98 0.06
N PRO A 83 8.42 16.50 0.84
CA PRO A 83 7.01 16.20 0.63
C PRO A 83 6.55 16.57 -0.78
N VAL A 84 5.69 15.74 -1.36
CA VAL A 84 5.13 15.93 -2.70
C VAL A 84 3.62 16.08 -2.60
N GLU A 85 3.06 17.11 -3.25
CA GLU A 85 1.61 17.25 -3.38
C GLU A 85 1.09 16.30 -4.46
N VAL A 86 0.10 15.48 -4.13
CA VAL A 86 -0.50 14.51 -5.05
C VAL A 86 -2.02 14.62 -5.03
N ILE A 87 -2.65 14.29 -6.15
CA ILE A 87 -4.11 14.08 -6.24
C ILE A 87 -4.36 12.63 -6.60
N THR A 88 -5.07 11.92 -5.74
CA THR A 88 -5.42 10.52 -5.95
C THR A 88 -6.92 10.30 -6.01
N HIS A 89 -7.36 9.36 -6.84
CA HIS A 89 -8.76 8.97 -6.98
C HIS A 89 -9.03 7.77 -6.08
N HIS A 90 -10.16 7.75 -5.37
CA HIS A 90 -10.50 6.69 -4.43
C HIS A 90 -10.78 5.34 -5.10
N ALA A 91 -10.83 5.31 -6.44
CA ALA A 91 -11.04 4.10 -7.22
C ALA A 91 -9.92 3.07 -7.00
N TRP A 92 -8.67 3.52 -6.80
CA TRP A 92 -7.55 2.62 -6.49
C TRP A 92 -7.74 1.88 -5.16
N THR A 93 -8.14 2.61 -4.10
CA THR A 93 -8.43 1.99 -2.79
C THR A 93 -9.67 1.09 -2.82
N ARG A 94 -10.67 1.44 -3.65
CA ARG A 94 -11.93 0.70 -3.79
C ARG A 94 -11.81 -0.47 -4.77
N GLY A 95 -10.73 -0.57 -5.53
CA GLY A 95 -10.53 -1.56 -6.61
C GLY A 95 -11.49 -1.39 -7.78
N GLN A 96 -11.79 -0.14 -8.10
CA GLN A 96 -12.66 0.33 -9.19
C GLN A 96 -11.83 1.08 -10.25
N GLU A 97 -10.51 0.92 -10.25
CA GLU A 97 -9.62 1.64 -11.16
C GLU A 97 -9.86 1.31 -12.65
N ARG A 98 -10.48 0.16 -12.92
CA ARG A 98 -10.88 -0.26 -14.27
C ARG A 98 -12.08 0.51 -14.80
N ASP A 99 -12.87 1.11 -13.93
CA ASP A 99 -14.06 1.89 -14.28
C ASP A 99 -13.68 3.31 -14.74
N LEU A 100 -12.46 3.76 -14.42
CA LEU A 100 -11.94 5.05 -14.86
C LEU A 100 -11.51 5.00 -16.33
N HIS A 101 -12.03 5.93 -17.12
CA HIS A 101 -11.52 6.12 -18.47
C HIS A 101 -10.03 6.53 -18.42
N TRP A 102 -9.19 5.95 -19.28
CA TRP A 102 -7.73 6.13 -19.20
C TRP A 102 -7.28 7.60 -19.24
N LYS A 103 -8.00 8.48 -19.97
CA LYS A 103 -7.72 9.92 -20.03
C LYS A 103 -7.90 10.58 -18.66
N GLU A 104 -8.89 10.14 -17.90
CA GLU A 104 -9.15 10.62 -16.55
C GLU A 104 -8.12 10.05 -15.57
N ALA A 105 -7.87 8.74 -15.62
CA ALA A 105 -6.89 8.08 -14.76
C ALA A 105 -5.47 8.69 -14.85
N ARG A 106 -5.07 9.21 -16.03
CA ARG A 106 -3.77 9.87 -16.23
C ARG A 106 -3.61 11.20 -15.47
N ARG A 107 -4.70 11.81 -14.99
CA ARG A 107 -4.68 13.09 -14.26
C ARG A 107 -4.29 12.93 -12.79
N PHE A 108 -4.26 11.70 -12.29
CA PHE A 108 -4.08 11.40 -10.87
C PHE A 108 -2.83 10.55 -10.63
N GLN A 109 -2.28 10.67 -9.43
CA GLN A 109 -1.25 9.79 -8.92
C GLN A 109 -1.94 8.60 -8.22
N PRO A 110 -1.74 7.37 -8.70
CA PRO A 110 -2.48 6.23 -8.16
C PRO A 110 -1.84 5.79 -6.84
N PHE A 111 -2.54 6.02 -5.74
CA PHE A 111 -2.16 5.62 -4.39
C PHE A 111 -3.18 4.66 -3.81
N ASP A 112 -2.69 3.75 -2.98
CA ASP A 112 -3.50 2.81 -2.20
C ASP A 112 -2.93 2.70 -0.79
N TYR A 113 -3.64 2.06 0.13
CA TYR A 113 -3.15 1.84 1.49
C TYR A 113 -2.05 0.77 1.52
N ALA A 114 -1.06 1.01 2.37
CA ALA A 114 0.15 0.18 2.49
C ALA A 114 0.26 -0.57 3.83
N TYR A 115 -0.82 -0.65 4.63
CA TYR A 115 -0.80 -1.43 5.88
C TYR A 115 -0.66 -2.93 5.63
N ALA A 116 -1.28 -3.41 4.56
CA ALA A 116 -1.09 -4.72 3.98
C ALA A 116 -0.68 -4.59 2.51
N LEU A 117 0.24 -5.45 2.08
CA LEU A 117 0.71 -5.55 0.69
C LEU A 117 0.54 -6.97 0.20
N THR A 118 0.34 -7.15 -1.10
CA THR A 118 0.47 -8.47 -1.70
C THR A 118 1.94 -8.88 -1.73
N CYS A 119 2.27 -10.16 -1.55
CA CYS A 119 3.65 -10.65 -1.63
C CYS A 119 4.40 -10.22 -2.92
N HIS A 120 3.69 -10.15 -4.06
CA HIS A 120 4.24 -9.66 -5.32
C HIS A 120 4.68 -8.19 -5.27
N LYS A 121 3.95 -7.36 -4.50
CA LYS A 121 4.21 -5.92 -4.35
C LYS A 121 5.24 -5.60 -3.25
N SER A 122 5.65 -6.59 -2.46
CA SER A 122 6.70 -6.46 -1.46
C SER A 122 8.07 -6.93 -1.95
N GLN A 123 8.20 -7.36 -3.21
CA GLN A 123 9.47 -7.78 -3.77
C GLN A 123 10.47 -6.62 -3.76
N GLY A 124 11.67 -6.87 -3.22
CA GLY A 124 12.70 -5.85 -3.07
C GLY A 124 12.57 -4.97 -1.82
N SER A 125 11.50 -5.12 -1.05
CA SER A 125 11.34 -4.50 0.28
C SER A 125 11.69 -5.47 1.39
N GLN A 126 12.04 -4.95 2.57
CA GLN A 126 12.35 -5.73 3.76
C GLN A 126 11.87 -4.97 5.01
N TRP A 127 11.42 -5.69 6.03
CA TRP A 127 11.00 -5.14 7.32
C TRP A 127 11.46 -6.05 8.45
N ASP A 128 11.61 -5.52 9.66
CA ASP A 128 12.09 -6.31 10.80
C ASP A 128 11.05 -7.36 11.22
N ASN A 129 9.79 -6.96 11.38
CA ASN A 129 8.68 -7.83 11.79
C ASN A 129 7.60 -7.94 10.70
N VAL A 130 7.51 -9.10 10.04
CA VAL A 130 6.50 -9.36 9.01
C VAL A 130 5.46 -10.37 9.48
N MET A 131 4.19 -10.06 9.27
CA MET A 131 3.08 -10.99 9.45
C MET A 131 2.56 -11.46 8.09
N VAL A 132 2.64 -12.77 7.84
CA VAL A 132 2.22 -13.41 6.60
C VAL A 132 0.90 -14.14 6.85
N PHE A 133 -0.13 -13.80 6.09
CA PHE A 133 -1.34 -14.63 6.00
C PHE A 133 -1.17 -15.56 4.81
N ASP A 134 -1.04 -16.85 5.08
CA ASP A 134 -0.71 -17.85 4.07
C ASP A 134 -1.90 -18.10 3.14
N GLU A 135 -1.87 -17.45 1.99
CA GLU A 135 -2.79 -17.70 0.88
C GLU A 135 -2.09 -18.49 -0.24
N GLY A 136 -0.96 -19.15 0.06
CA GLY A 136 -0.10 -19.85 -0.89
C GLY A 136 -0.84 -20.89 -1.74
N GLY A 137 -1.82 -21.58 -1.15
CA GLY A 137 -2.56 -22.67 -1.80
C GLY A 137 -3.35 -22.27 -3.05
N ILE A 138 -3.52 -20.98 -3.35
CA ILE A 138 -4.16 -20.51 -4.60
C ILE A 138 -3.18 -20.38 -5.77
N PHE A 139 -1.87 -20.43 -5.48
CA PHE A 139 -0.82 -20.22 -6.47
C PHE A 139 -0.29 -21.57 -6.98
N PRO A 140 0.24 -21.63 -8.22
CA PRO A 140 0.81 -22.87 -8.77
C PRO A 140 2.00 -23.41 -7.97
N GLU A 141 2.76 -22.52 -7.29
CA GLU A 141 3.91 -22.87 -6.45
C GLU A 141 3.72 -22.30 -5.03
N PRO A 142 2.87 -22.92 -4.18
CA PRO A 142 2.56 -22.40 -2.83
C PRO A 142 3.80 -22.20 -1.96
N GLU A 143 4.73 -23.15 -1.98
CA GLU A 143 5.97 -23.11 -1.21
C GLU A 143 6.87 -21.94 -1.63
N ARG A 144 6.97 -21.68 -2.93
CA ARG A 144 7.75 -20.56 -3.46
C ARG A 144 7.15 -19.22 -3.10
N TRP A 145 5.82 -19.12 -3.13
CA TRP A 145 5.11 -17.93 -2.68
C TRP A 145 5.38 -17.68 -1.19
N LEU A 146 5.25 -18.71 -0.35
CA LEU A 146 5.46 -18.61 1.09
C LEU A 146 6.93 -18.26 1.42
N TYR A 147 7.89 -18.88 0.74
CA TYR A 147 9.30 -18.53 0.84
C TYR A 147 9.55 -17.05 0.51
N THR A 148 8.95 -16.55 -0.57
CA THR A 148 9.09 -15.14 -0.96
C THR A 148 8.52 -14.21 0.10
N ALA A 149 7.38 -14.55 0.72
CA ALA A 149 6.76 -13.77 1.78
C ALA A 149 7.60 -13.79 3.06
N ILE A 150 8.08 -14.95 3.48
CA ILE A 150 8.89 -15.13 4.70
C ILE A 150 10.21 -14.36 4.61
N THR A 151 10.89 -14.41 3.46
CA THR A 151 12.18 -13.72 3.25
C THR A 151 12.08 -12.20 3.19
N ARG A 152 10.87 -11.62 3.37
CA ARG A 152 10.72 -10.18 3.58
C ARG A 152 10.99 -9.76 5.03
N ALA A 153 10.97 -10.69 5.98
CA ALA A 153 11.33 -10.45 7.37
C ALA A 153 12.85 -10.45 7.56
N ALA A 154 13.39 -9.42 8.20
CA ALA A 154 14.79 -9.37 8.62
C ALA A 154 15.01 -10.09 9.95
N GLU A 155 14.09 -9.92 10.90
CA GLU A 155 14.27 -10.41 12.27
C GLU A 155 13.21 -11.45 12.65
N LYS A 156 11.94 -11.16 12.39
CA LYS A 156 10.83 -11.99 12.84
C LYS A 156 9.74 -12.12 11.79
N VAL A 157 9.30 -13.36 11.59
CA VAL A 157 8.12 -13.68 10.81
C VAL A 157 7.05 -14.32 11.69
N THR A 158 5.79 -13.95 11.49
CA THR A 158 4.62 -14.66 12.04
C THR A 158 3.76 -15.11 10.89
N VAL A 159 3.57 -16.42 10.75
CA VAL A 159 2.70 -17.01 9.72
C VAL A 159 1.35 -17.38 10.33
N VAL A 160 0.28 -16.97 9.67
CA VAL A 160 -1.12 -17.27 10.06
C VAL A 160 -1.75 -18.07 8.92
N GLN A 161 -2.35 -19.21 9.25
CA GLN A 161 -3.03 -20.13 8.33
C GLN A 161 -4.54 -20.08 8.51
#